data_AF-A0A077H0P3-F1
#
_entry.id   AF-A0A077H0P3-F1
#
_cell.length_a   1.000
_cell.length_b   1.000
_cell.length_c   1.000
_cell.angle_alpha   90.00
_cell.angle_beta   90.00
_cell.angle_gamma   90.00
#
_symmetry.space_group_name_H-M   'P 1'
#
loop_
_entity.id
_entity.type
_entity.pdbx_description
1 polymer ?
#
loop_
_entity_poly.entity_id
_entity_poly.type
_entity_poly.pdbx_seq_one_letter_code
_entity_poly.pdbx_strand_id
1 'polypeptide(L)'
;AIFVNLVGLKRPEKTHFTMNPEKLKQLQEQVRIGGKGTARRKKKVVHRTATTDGKKVQTTLKKLSVSNIPGIEEVNMIKEDGMVIHFNNPKVQASLAANTFAITGQAENKQIAEMLPGILNQLGAESLSSLKKLASTVAGGFTAGGSDRPSTEDIDDDDDGVPDLVENFDETSKGE
;
A
#
# COMPACT_ATOMS: atom_id res chain seq x y z
N ALA A 1 -28.69 -42.73 -57.58
CA ALA A 1 -27.88 -41.51 -57.76
C ALA A 1 -28.54 -40.37 -57.00
N ILE A 2 -27.75 -39.67 -56.19
CA ILE A 2 -28.14 -38.47 -55.45
C ILE A 2 -28.38 -37.34 -56.46
N PHE A 3 -29.50 -36.65 -56.38
CA PHE A 3 -29.59 -35.24 -56.80
C PHE A 3 -30.56 -34.51 -55.86
N VAL A 4 -29.95 -33.79 -54.92
CA VAL A 4 -30.57 -32.75 -54.10
C VAL A 4 -30.96 -31.62 -55.04
N ASN A 5 -32.21 -31.15 -54.99
CA ASN A 5 -32.57 -29.87 -55.59
C ASN A 5 -33.10 -28.93 -54.51
N LEU A 6 -32.26 -27.97 -54.20
CA LEU A 6 -32.41 -26.89 -53.23
C LEU A 6 -33.06 -25.70 -53.96
N VAL A 7 -34.32 -25.38 -53.66
CA VAL A 7 -34.92 -24.10 -54.06
C VAL A 7 -35.87 -23.60 -52.98
N GLY A 8 -35.58 -22.41 -52.42
CA GLY A 8 -36.63 -21.55 -51.89
C GLY A 8 -36.60 -21.16 -50.42
N LEU A 9 -35.44 -21.09 -49.74
CA LEU A 9 -35.37 -20.38 -48.46
C LEU A 9 -35.50 -18.87 -48.72
N LYS A 10 -36.71 -18.33 -48.57
CA LYS A 10 -37.00 -16.90 -48.68
C LYS A 10 -36.26 -16.19 -47.54
N ARG A 11 -35.23 -15.41 -47.89
CA ARG A 11 -34.46 -14.56 -46.94
C ARG A 11 -35.42 -13.66 -46.15
N PRO A 12 -35.33 -13.58 -44.81
CA PRO A 12 -36.11 -12.60 -44.06
C PRO A 12 -35.64 -11.20 -44.41
N GLU A 13 -36.59 -10.33 -44.72
CA GLU A 13 -36.38 -8.92 -45.01
C GLU A 13 -35.69 -8.22 -43.83
N LYS A 14 -34.72 -7.36 -44.12
CA LYS A 14 -34.05 -6.55 -43.09
C LYS A 14 -35.08 -5.61 -42.48
N THR A 15 -35.44 -5.82 -41.21
CA THR A 15 -36.27 -4.89 -40.46
C THR A 15 -35.50 -3.58 -40.30
N HIS A 16 -35.86 -2.56 -41.08
CA HIS A 16 -35.47 -1.19 -40.76
C HIS A 16 -36.05 -0.87 -39.37
N PHE A 17 -35.19 -0.71 -38.36
CA PHE A 17 -35.57 -0.16 -37.07
C PHE A 17 -35.84 1.34 -37.25
N THR A 18 -37.02 1.69 -37.73
CA THR A 18 -37.50 3.07 -37.67
C THR A 18 -37.77 3.40 -36.21
N MET A 19 -36.92 4.26 -35.63
CA MET A 19 -37.07 4.78 -34.28
C MET A 19 -38.48 5.36 -34.12
N ASN A 20 -39.28 4.76 -33.22
CA ASN A 20 -40.63 5.24 -32.94
C ASN A 20 -40.55 6.37 -31.91
N PRO A 21 -40.79 7.63 -32.31
CA PRO A 21 -40.59 8.79 -31.44
C PRO A 21 -41.58 8.83 -30.28
N GLU A 22 -42.77 8.25 -30.42
CA GLU A 22 -43.79 8.25 -29.36
C GLU A 22 -43.41 7.31 -28.22
N LYS A 23 -42.91 6.12 -28.55
CA LYS A 23 -42.40 5.16 -27.54
C LYS A 23 -41.17 5.70 -26.82
N LEU A 24 -40.31 6.42 -27.55
CA LEU A 24 -39.14 7.06 -26.96
C LEU A 24 -39.53 8.20 -26.00
N LYS A 25 -40.53 9.00 -26.37
CA LYS A 25 -41.08 10.08 -25.54
C LYS A 25 -41.73 9.55 -24.26
N GLN A 26 -42.50 8.46 -24.36
CA GLN A 26 -43.05 7.77 -23.20
C GLN A 26 -41.94 7.21 -22.28
N LEU A 27 -40.86 6.65 -22.84
CA LEU A 27 -39.72 6.21 -22.04
C LEU A 27 -39.02 7.38 -21.35
N GLN A 28 -38.90 8.54 -22.01
CA GLN A 28 -38.30 9.75 -21.43
C GLN A 28 -39.13 10.32 -20.26
N GLU A 29 -40.46 10.30 -20.34
CA GLU A 29 -41.34 10.71 -19.24
C GLU A 29 -41.30 9.74 -18.05
N GLN A 30 -41.01 8.46 -18.29
CA GLN A 30 -40.96 7.43 -17.26
C GLN A 30 -39.59 7.33 -16.54
N VAL A 31 -38.58 8.08 -16.98
CA VAL A 31 -37.27 8.06 -16.32
C VAL A 31 -37.41 8.73 -14.96
N ARG A 32 -37.12 7.97 -13.91
CA ARG A 32 -37.20 8.37 -12.50
C ARG A 32 -36.04 9.31 -12.09
N ILE A 33 -35.77 10.31 -12.92
CA ILE A 33 -34.86 11.43 -12.65
C ILE A 33 -35.64 12.39 -11.77
N GLY A 34 -35.41 12.30 -10.46
CA GLY A 34 -36.17 13.01 -9.45
C GLY A 34 -36.39 14.50 -9.77
N GLY A 35 -37.61 14.85 -10.14
CA GLY A 35 -38.05 16.24 -10.35
C GLY A 35 -38.24 17.02 -9.05
N LYS A 36 -38.61 18.29 -9.18
CA LYS A 36 -38.90 19.20 -8.05
C LYS A 36 -40.02 18.60 -7.18
N GLY A 37 -39.72 18.26 -5.93
CA GLY A 37 -40.67 17.62 -5.00
C GLY A 37 -40.56 16.08 -4.90
N THR A 38 -39.72 15.43 -5.71
CA THR A 38 -39.45 14.00 -5.53
C THR A 38 -38.60 13.73 -4.29
N ALA A 39 -38.80 12.58 -3.65
CA ALA A 39 -38.13 12.22 -2.41
C ALA A 39 -36.61 12.14 -2.61
N ARG A 40 -35.88 13.16 -2.17
CA ARG A 40 -34.42 13.18 -2.18
C ARG A 40 -33.90 12.19 -1.14
N ARG A 41 -33.14 11.18 -1.58
CA ARG A 41 -32.46 10.28 -0.65
C ARG A 41 -31.44 11.10 0.15
N LYS A 42 -31.63 11.23 1.46
CA LYS A 42 -30.64 11.87 2.33
C LYS A 42 -29.35 11.05 2.28
N LYS A 43 -28.23 11.70 1.92
CA LYS A 43 -26.90 11.10 2.02
C LYS A 43 -26.62 10.86 3.51
N LYS A 44 -26.65 9.60 3.95
CA LYS A 44 -26.20 9.24 5.29
C LYS A 44 -24.67 9.32 5.31
N VAL A 45 -24.14 10.44 5.80
CA VAL A 45 -22.71 10.55 6.11
C VAL A 45 -22.51 9.85 7.45
N VAL A 46 -21.97 8.64 7.42
CA VAL A 46 -21.63 7.88 8.63
C VAL A 46 -20.26 8.37 9.09
N HIS A 47 -20.21 9.12 10.19
CA HIS A 47 -18.95 9.38 10.87
C HIS A 47 -18.54 8.12 11.64
N ARG A 48 -17.50 7.43 11.15
CA ARG A 48 -16.88 6.31 11.84
C ARG A 48 -16.05 6.86 13.00
N THR A 49 -16.50 6.64 14.22
CA THR A 49 -15.75 6.99 15.43
C THR A 49 -14.68 5.91 15.69
N ALA A 50 -13.41 6.32 15.75
CA ALA A 50 -12.25 5.42 15.89
C ALA A 50 -12.22 4.60 17.19
N THR A 51 -12.94 5.04 18.23
CA THR A 51 -12.98 4.39 19.55
C THR A 51 -13.69 3.03 19.58
N THR A 52 -14.50 2.69 18.58
CA THR A 52 -15.18 1.37 18.52
C THR A 52 -14.30 0.25 17.96
N ASP A 53 -13.18 0.59 17.31
CA ASP A 53 -12.37 -0.38 16.59
C ASP A 53 -11.60 -1.30 17.55
N GLY A 54 -11.06 -0.75 18.64
CA GLY A 54 -10.31 -1.54 19.64
C GLY A 54 -11.14 -2.66 20.29
N LYS A 55 -12.43 -2.42 20.58
CA LYS A 55 -13.32 -3.46 21.11
C LYS A 55 -13.59 -4.57 20.10
N LYS A 56 -13.69 -4.22 18.81
CA LYS A 56 -13.88 -5.19 17.72
C LYS A 56 -12.63 -6.06 17.56
N VAL A 57 -11.45 -5.44 17.52
CA VAL A 57 -10.16 -6.14 17.46
C VAL A 57 -9.99 -7.08 18.67
N GLN A 58 -10.31 -6.62 19.87
CA GLN A 58 -10.24 -7.48 21.06
C GLN A 58 -11.23 -8.65 20.99
N THR A 59 -12.41 -8.45 20.38
CA THR A 59 -13.39 -9.53 20.19
C THR A 59 -12.93 -10.54 19.16
N THR A 60 -12.30 -10.11 18.06
CA THR A 60 -11.75 -11.01 17.04
C THR A 60 -10.56 -11.81 17.58
N LEU A 61 -9.68 -11.16 18.35
CA LEU A 61 -8.56 -11.84 19.01
C LEU A 61 -9.05 -12.93 19.97
N LYS A 62 -10.06 -12.65 20.80
CA LYS A 62 -10.66 -13.66 21.69
C LYS A 62 -11.23 -14.88 20.94
N LYS A 63 -11.77 -14.70 19.74
CA LYS A 63 -12.27 -15.82 18.90
C LYS A 63 -11.17 -16.73 18.38
N LEU A 64 -9.95 -16.19 18.23
CA LEU A 64 -8.75 -16.96 17.85
C LEU A 64 -8.09 -17.65 19.06
N SER A 65 -8.75 -17.64 20.22
CA SER A 65 -8.28 -18.27 21.45
C SER A 65 -6.88 -17.77 21.89
N VAL A 66 -6.59 -16.49 21.64
CA VAL A 66 -5.33 -15.90 22.13
C VAL A 66 -5.40 -15.66 23.64
N SER A 67 -4.31 -15.99 24.33
CA SER A 67 -4.14 -15.84 25.77
C SER A 67 -3.17 -14.71 26.08
N ASN A 68 -3.35 -14.00 27.19
CA ASN A 68 -2.43 -12.92 27.59
C ASN A 68 -1.18 -13.54 28.23
N ILE A 69 0.02 -13.18 27.76
CA ILE A 69 1.28 -13.61 28.35
C ILE A 69 1.76 -12.49 29.29
N PRO A 70 1.81 -12.71 30.62
CA PRO A 70 2.34 -11.72 31.57
C PRO A 70 3.87 -11.73 31.57
N GLY A 71 4.48 -10.63 32.04
CA GLY A 71 5.93 -10.57 32.27
C GLY A 71 6.78 -10.37 31.01
N ILE A 72 6.19 -9.92 29.90
CA ILE A 72 6.97 -9.53 28.72
C ILE A 72 7.58 -8.16 28.95
N GLU A 73 8.91 -8.11 29.01
CA GLU A 73 9.67 -6.88 29.17
C GLU A 73 9.80 -6.14 27.84
N GLU A 74 10.09 -6.85 26.76
CA GLU A 74 10.29 -6.25 25.44
C GLU A 74 9.91 -7.20 24.31
N VAL A 75 9.53 -6.62 23.17
CA VAL A 75 9.39 -7.33 21.90
C VAL A 75 10.14 -6.58 20.82
N ASN A 76 11.00 -7.29 20.10
CA ASN A 76 11.80 -6.74 19.02
C ASN A 76 11.39 -7.40 17.70
N MET A 77 10.97 -6.60 16.72
CA MET A 77 10.78 -7.05 15.35
C MET A 77 11.94 -6.57 14.50
N ILE A 78 12.83 -7.49 14.16
CA ILE A 78 14.01 -7.21 13.34
C ILE A 78 13.60 -7.21 11.87
N LYS A 79 13.89 -6.12 11.17
CA LYS A 79 13.67 -6.01 9.73
C LYS A 79 14.99 -6.24 8.98
N GLU A 80 14.87 -6.50 7.69
CA GLU A 80 16.01 -6.74 6.79
C GLU A 80 16.79 -5.46 6.47
N ASP A 81 16.17 -4.28 6.64
CA ASP A 81 16.76 -2.95 6.44
C ASP A 81 17.74 -2.52 7.56
N GLY A 82 17.94 -3.37 8.57
CA GLY A 82 18.77 -3.07 9.73
C GLY A 82 18.07 -2.23 10.80
N MET A 83 16.76 -2.00 10.67
CA MET A 83 15.92 -1.38 11.69
C MET A 83 15.23 -2.42 12.56
N VAL A 84 14.91 -2.02 13.78
CA VAL A 84 14.13 -2.80 14.74
C VAL A 84 12.89 -2.00 15.13
N ILE A 85 11.73 -2.62 15.06
CA ILE A 85 10.54 -2.10 15.76
C ILE A 85 10.62 -2.65 17.19
N HIS A 86 10.97 -1.78 18.11
CA HIS A 86 11.08 -2.07 19.53
C HIS A 86 9.78 -1.70 20.25
N PHE A 87 9.32 -2.61 21.10
CA PHE A 87 8.23 -2.37 22.03
C PHE A 87 8.74 -2.55 23.45
N ASN A 88 8.65 -1.51 24.27
CA ASN A 88 8.96 -1.57 25.70
C ASN A 88 7.70 -1.90 26.51
N ASN A 89 7.79 -2.89 27.38
CA ASN A 89 6.71 -3.46 28.20
C ASN A 89 5.36 -3.62 27.47
N PRO A 90 5.30 -4.30 26.30
CA PRO A 90 4.07 -4.41 25.55
C PRO A 90 3.07 -5.37 26.20
N LYS A 91 1.78 -5.15 25.90
CA LYS A 91 0.75 -6.15 26.16
C LYS A 91 0.75 -7.19 25.04
N VAL A 92 1.24 -8.38 25.35
CA VAL A 92 1.29 -9.50 24.40
C VAL A 92 0.14 -10.47 24.66
N GLN A 93 -0.55 -10.82 23.58
CA GLN A 93 -1.49 -11.92 23.51
C GLN A 93 -0.98 -12.92 22.49
N ALA A 94 -0.99 -14.20 22.82
CA ALA A 94 -0.55 -15.23 21.90
C ALA A 94 -1.40 -16.49 21.98
N SER A 95 -1.46 -17.19 20.85
CA SER A 95 -1.91 -18.57 20.78
C SER A 95 -0.76 -19.41 20.26
N LEU A 96 -0.15 -20.21 21.15
CA LEU A 96 0.96 -21.11 20.79
C LEU A 96 0.49 -22.18 19.80
N ALA A 97 -0.75 -22.65 19.93
CA ALA A 97 -1.32 -23.64 19.01
C ALA A 97 -1.47 -23.11 17.57
N ALA A 98 -1.68 -21.79 17.41
CA ALA A 98 -1.88 -21.14 16.12
C ALA A 98 -0.68 -20.32 15.65
N ASN A 99 0.44 -20.34 16.40
CA ASN A 99 1.62 -19.48 16.16
C ASN A 99 1.24 -18.00 15.90
N THR A 100 0.18 -17.52 16.54
CA THR A 100 -0.33 -16.15 16.34
C THR A 100 0.03 -15.30 17.54
N PHE A 101 0.70 -14.18 17.29
CA PHE A 101 1.04 -13.19 18.31
C PHE A 101 0.36 -11.86 17.99
N ALA A 102 -0.33 -11.30 18.98
CA ALA A 102 -0.93 -9.98 18.95
C ALA A 102 -0.24 -9.11 19.99
N ILE A 103 0.52 -8.14 19.50
CA ILE A 103 1.32 -7.23 20.33
C ILE A 103 0.62 -5.87 20.31
N THR A 104 0.37 -5.31 21.49
CA THR A 104 -0.23 -3.98 21.64
C THR A 104 0.64 -3.16 22.58
N GLY A 105 1.16 -2.03 22.08
CA GLY A 105 2.04 -1.16 22.84
C GLY A 105 2.52 0.00 21.98
N GLN A 106 3.33 0.88 22.57
CA GLN A 106 4.03 1.90 21.82
C GLN A 106 5.19 1.26 21.05
N ALA A 107 5.27 1.56 19.76
CA ALA A 107 6.30 1.07 18.86
C ALA A 107 7.32 2.17 18.61
N GLU A 108 8.59 1.87 18.82
CA GLU A 108 9.71 2.75 18.50
C GLU A 108 10.56 2.10 17.40
N ASN A 109 10.82 2.84 16.33
CA ASN A 109 11.73 2.40 15.28
C ASN A 109 13.16 2.83 15.65
N LYS A 110 14.04 1.86 15.90
CA LYS A 110 15.45 2.10 16.26
C LYS A 110 16.37 1.39 15.29
N GLN A 111 17.59 1.89 15.12
CA GLN A 111 18.60 1.18 14.35
C GLN A 111 19.16 0.02 15.19
N ILE A 112 19.46 -1.14 14.58
CA ILE A 112 20.09 -2.28 15.30
C ILE A 112 21.33 -1.85 16.08
N ALA A 113 22.13 -0.94 15.50
CA ALA A 113 23.36 -0.44 16.11
C ALA A 113 23.14 0.28 17.45
N GLU A 114 21.99 0.95 17.63
CA GLU A 114 21.65 1.69 18.85
C GLU A 114 21.22 0.77 20.00
N MET A 115 20.84 -0.47 19.69
CA MET A 115 20.42 -1.49 20.68
C MET A 115 21.53 -2.49 21.02
N LEU A 116 22.76 -2.25 20.56
CA LEU A 116 23.93 -3.04 20.96
C LEU A 116 24.38 -2.67 22.38
N PRO A 117 24.84 -3.64 23.20
CA PRO A 117 25.04 -5.06 22.89
C PRO A 117 23.82 -5.97 23.17
N GLY A 118 22.76 -5.46 23.79
CA GLY A 118 21.65 -6.28 24.29
C GLY A 118 20.91 -7.10 23.22
N ILE A 119 20.74 -6.51 22.04
CA ILE A 119 20.06 -7.16 20.91
C ILE A 119 20.85 -8.35 20.33
N LEU A 120 22.16 -8.45 20.61
CA LEU A 120 23.02 -9.49 20.05
C LEU A 120 22.61 -10.91 20.49
N ASN A 121 22.09 -11.04 21.72
CA ASN A 121 21.61 -12.32 22.24
C ASN A 121 20.29 -12.77 21.60
N GLN A 122 19.57 -11.85 20.97
CA GLN A 122 18.29 -12.10 20.29
C GLN A 122 18.47 -12.26 18.78
N LEU A 123 19.54 -11.68 18.23
CA LEU A 123 19.92 -11.83 16.83
C LEU A 123 20.54 -13.21 16.60
N GLY A 124 19.93 -13.98 15.69
CA GLY A 124 20.55 -15.19 15.16
C GLY A 124 21.70 -14.86 14.19
N ALA A 125 22.49 -15.90 13.85
CA ALA A 125 23.58 -15.80 12.89
C ALA A 125 23.14 -15.21 11.54
N GLU A 126 21.90 -15.49 11.13
CA GLU A 126 21.30 -14.99 9.89
C GLU A 126 21.13 -13.46 9.91
N SER A 127 20.51 -12.90 10.95
CA SER A 127 20.32 -11.46 11.10
C SER A 127 21.62 -10.66 11.28
N LEU A 128 22.65 -11.28 11.87
CA LEU A 128 23.99 -10.68 11.96
C LEU A 128 24.69 -10.61 10.60
N SER A 129 24.45 -11.57 9.72
CA SER A 129 24.99 -11.53 8.36
C SER A 129 24.41 -10.36 7.56
N SER A 130 23.11 -10.09 7.71
CA SER A 130 22.44 -8.95 7.09
C SER A 130 22.94 -7.62 7.66
N LEU A 131 23.11 -7.54 8.99
CA LEU A 131 23.70 -6.38 9.64
C LEU A 131 25.14 -6.14 9.15
N LYS A 132 25.96 -7.19 9.05
CA LYS A 132 27.34 -7.08 8.57
C LYS A 132 27.41 -6.60 7.12
N LYS A 133 26.51 -7.09 6.26
CA LYS A 133 26.39 -6.62 4.86
C LYS A 133 26.04 -5.13 4.81
N LEU A 134 25.00 -4.70 5.52
CA LEU A 134 24.61 -3.29 5.63
C LEU A 134 25.74 -2.41 6.19
N ALA A 135 26.38 -2.84 7.28
CA ALA A 135 27.51 -2.13 7.87
C ALA A 135 28.70 -2.04 6.92
N SER A 136 28.98 -3.10 6.14
CA SER A 136 30.05 -3.08 5.14
C SER A 136 29.74 -2.20 3.93
N THR A 137 28.47 -2.08 3.52
CA THR A 137 28.05 -1.15 2.46
C THR A 137 28.18 0.31 2.93
N VAL A 138 27.76 0.60 4.16
CA VAL A 138 27.89 1.95 4.74
C VAL A 138 29.36 2.31 5.00
N ALA A 139 30.17 1.37 5.50
CA ALA A 139 31.61 1.61 5.71
C ALA A 139 32.39 1.68 4.37
N GLY A 140 32.00 0.89 3.36
CA GLY A 140 32.62 0.91 2.03
C GLY A 140 32.39 2.19 1.25
N GLY A 141 31.26 2.88 1.50
CA GLY A 141 31.02 4.24 0.98
C GLY A 141 31.86 5.33 1.65
N PHE A 142 32.45 5.06 2.83
CA PHE A 142 33.33 5.99 3.53
C PHE A 142 34.82 5.76 3.22
N THR A 143 35.18 4.72 2.46
CA THR A 143 36.58 4.38 2.11
C THR A 143 36.91 4.51 0.61
N ALA A 144 36.01 5.08 -0.20
CA ALA A 144 36.28 5.47 -1.59
C ALA A 144 36.38 7.00 -1.75
N GLY A 145 36.78 7.72 -0.70
CA GLY A 145 37.02 9.16 -0.69
C GLY A 145 38.34 9.49 -0.03
N GLY A 146 39.40 8.79 -0.44
CA GLY A 146 40.76 9.04 0.00
C GLY A 146 41.61 9.61 -1.13
N SER A 147 41.88 10.93 -1.03
CA SER A 147 43.03 11.64 -1.62
C SER A 147 42.93 12.01 -3.10
N ASP A 148 42.35 13.18 -3.39
CA ASP A 148 43.05 14.14 -4.23
C ASP A 148 42.84 15.55 -3.67
N ARG A 149 43.92 16.14 -3.13
CA ARG A 149 44.01 17.59 -2.85
C ARG A 149 44.83 18.17 -4.01
N PRO A 150 44.25 18.96 -4.93
CA PRO A 150 44.95 20.11 -5.44
C PRO A 150 44.76 21.26 -4.45
N SER A 151 45.83 22.01 -4.29
CA SER A 151 45.94 23.24 -3.52
C SER A 151 44.97 24.31 -4.04
N THR A 152 44.41 25.09 -3.11
CA THR A 152 43.96 26.49 -3.25
C THR A 152 44.03 27.10 -4.66
N GLU A 153 42.87 27.31 -5.28
CA GLU A 153 42.34 28.60 -5.78
C GLU A 153 40.96 28.35 -6.42
N ASP A 154 40.11 29.36 -6.35
CA ASP A 154 38.80 29.52 -7.00
C ASP A 154 37.55 28.87 -6.37
N ILE A 155 36.69 29.76 -5.89
CA ILE A 155 35.28 29.58 -5.58
C ILE A 155 34.54 29.62 -6.93
N ASP A 156 33.73 28.62 -7.23
CA ASP A 156 32.40 28.73 -7.88
C ASP A 156 32.03 27.40 -8.56
N ASP A 157 30.75 27.04 -8.41
CA ASP A 157 29.94 26.05 -9.16
C ASP A 157 30.51 24.64 -9.36
N ASP A 158 29.82 23.62 -8.82
CA ASP A 158 29.46 22.42 -9.61
C ASP A 158 28.40 21.57 -8.88
N ASP A 159 27.18 21.68 -9.42
CA ASP A 159 25.93 20.97 -9.16
C ASP A 159 25.98 19.53 -9.72
N ASP A 160 27.00 18.76 -9.34
CA ASP A 160 27.31 17.44 -9.94
C ASP A 160 26.48 16.27 -9.36
N GLY A 161 25.17 16.48 -9.17
CA GLY A 161 24.26 15.43 -8.69
C GLY A 161 22.85 15.48 -9.25
N VAL A 162 22.50 16.52 -10.00
CA VAL A 162 21.16 16.67 -10.59
C VAL A 162 21.27 16.47 -12.11
N PRO A 163 20.63 15.44 -12.68
CA PRO A 163 20.54 15.30 -14.12
C PRO A 163 19.82 16.52 -14.72
N ASP A 164 20.36 17.06 -15.80
CA ASP A 164 19.82 18.24 -16.48
C ASP A 164 18.33 18.06 -16.78
N LEU A 165 17.50 18.98 -16.27
CA LEU A 165 16.05 18.90 -16.42
C LEU A 165 15.75 19.05 -17.90
N VAL A 166 15.25 18.00 -18.54
CA VAL A 166 14.82 18.05 -19.95
C VAL A 166 13.74 19.13 -20.09
N GLU A 167 14.14 20.31 -20.56
CA GLU A 167 13.31 21.52 -20.72
C GLU A 167 12.31 21.38 -21.89
N ASN A 168 11.39 20.41 -21.82
CA ASN A 168 10.21 20.49 -22.68
C ASN A 168 8.91 19.93 -22.06
N PHE A 169 8.64 20.29 -20.80
CA PHE A 169 7.34 20.00 -20.19
C PHE A 169 6.29 21.11 -20.42
N ASP A 170 6.71 22.29 -20.86
CA ASP A 170 5.81 23.45 -21.01
C ASP A 170 5.22 23.61 -22.44
N GLU A 171 5.71 22.86 -23.43
CA GLU A 171 5.13 22.84 -24.79
C GLU A 171 3.95 21.87 -24.92
N THR A 172 3.78 20.92 -23.98
CA THR A 172 2.65 19.97 -24.01
C THR A 172 1.34 20.57 -23.46
N SER A 173 1.37 21.76 -22.84
CA SER A 173 0.19 22.37 -22.20
C SER A 173 -0.46 23.52 -22.97
N LYS A 174 -0.12 23.74 -24.25
CA LYS A 174 -0.78 24.75 -25.13
C LYS A 174 -1.69 24.14 -26.21
N GLY A 175 -2.06 22.87 -26.07
CA GLY A 175 -2.77 22.10 -27.09
C GLY A 175 -4.12 21.49 -26.69
N GLU A 176 -4.80 21.99 -25.65
CA GLU A 176 -6.22 21.69 -25.38
C GLU A 176 -6.98 22.92 -24.87
#